data_AF-A0A381ZCR9-F1
#
_entry.id   AF-A0A381ZCR9-F1
#
_cell.length_a   1.000
_cell.length_b   1.000
_cell.length_c   1.000
_cell.angle_alpha   90.00
_cell.angle_beta   90.00
_cell.angle_gamma   90.00
#
_symmetry.space_group_name_H-M   'P 1'
#
loop_
_entity.id
_entity.type
_entity.pdbx_description
1 polymer ?
#
loop_
_entity_poly.entity_id
_entity_poly.type
_entity_poly.pdbx_seq_one_letter_code
_entity_poly.pdbx_strand_id
1 'polypeptide(L)'
;MAHCSMAADGTMTMDGIPFWMAAGGVVLIILLTHGYMMFRKAPDIGRVPYWTLNLLSAAWLKRLVKWPAFPLLIQSVPLLLLSLVIVAGLFGSPKGNIAPVLTWTWWWILLIFFVAGFGKLFCAICPWEALSSMVTALSLKSRLKRITHDRPFPRWARNIWPAIGFFVLLTWLELGMDITHSPAMTAVLGLFMAAMAVMLAVVYEKRAFCRYSCPVGRISGLYALFSPVELRPADAEICRTCDGKECYHGSANQTGCPTGLFPGHLTENTYCTLCSECVRACPHDNLALNLRPPATDLVRKNRFQWDESILAIVLLALTSFHGLTMTPVWVSANNLLRVETGLGPKVMFTLLMLLMVLLPIGLFWVTARVASALTPTAGVSTGVIFKAFAYSLIPVALFYHLAHNCMHFFMEAGNLLPLLSDPLGWGWDLFGTAKKTYGAMLSMKAIWWLQIICVVVGHVFGVVTADNLAKRLYDTSGLAKRVLYPLMFAMVLYSVFSVWLIAQPMDMRTSGM
;
A
#
# COMPACT_ATOMS: atom_id res chain seq x y z
N MET A 1 7.61 28.79 -11.98
CA MET A 1 8.25 27.59 -12.57
C MET A 1 9.79 27.67 -12.44
N ALA A 2 10.34 28.10 -11.30
CA ALA A 2 11.80 28.27 -11.13
C ALA A 2 12.55 26.96 -10.77
N HIS A 3 11.83 25.86 -10.60
CA HIS A 3 12.34 24.55 -10.16
C HIS A 3 11.90 23.40 -11.09
N CYS A 4 11.53 23.77 -12.33
CA CYS A 4 11.28 22.83 -13.40
C CYS A 4 12.30 23.11 -14.50
N SER A 5 13.00 22.09 -14.96
CA SER A 5 13.98 22.20 -16.04
C SER A 5 13.67 21.18 -17.12
N MET A 6 13.97 21.52 -18.37
CA MET A 6 13.91 20.55 -19.47
C MET A 6 15.13 19.63 -19.36
N ALA A 7 14.87 18.33 -19.29
CA ALA A 7 15.90 17.31 -19.42
C ALA A 7 16.42 17.24 -20.87
N ALA A 8 17.54 16.56 -21.06
CA ALA A 8 18.21 16.44 -22.36
C ALA A 8 17.39 15.71 -23.43
N ASP A 9 16.37 14.96 -23.03
CA ASP A 9 15.40 14.27 -23.89
C ASP A 9 14.09 15.08 -24.09
N GLY A 10 14.00 16.29 -23.55
CA GLY A 10 12.87 17.21 -23.71
C GLY A 10 11.75 17.03 -22.69
N THR A 11 11.88 16.15 -21.69
CA THR A 11 10.90 16.03 -20.60
C THR A 11 11.04 17.18 -19.59
N MET A 12 9.94 17.57 -18.96
CA MET A 12 10.00 18.50 -17.83
C MET A 12 10.28 17.72 -16.55
N THR A 13 11.44 17.98 -15.95
CA THR A 13 11.84 17.42 -14.66
C THR A 13 11.61 18.44 -13.55
N MET A 14 11.32 17.93 -12.37
CA MET A 14 11.30 18.70 -11.14
C MET A 14 12.60 18.45 -10.37
N ASP A 15 13.15 19.50 -9.76
CA ASP A 15 14.42 19.41 -9.04
C ASP A 15 14.32 18.42 -7.85
N GLY A 16 15.36 17.61 -7.66
CA GLY A 16 15.49 16.80 -6.45
C GLY A 16 15.82 17.65 -5.22
N ILE A 17 15.82 17.03 -4.04
CA ILE A 17 16.27 17.70 -2.81
C ILE A 17 17.75 18.15 -2.94
N PRO A 18 18.13 19.33 -2.41
CA PRO A 18 19.51 19.78 -2.42
C PRO A 18 20.45 18.81 -1.70
N PHE A 19 21.69 18.70 -2.19
CA PHE A 19 22.68 17.77 -1.63
C PHE A 19 22.89 17.92 -0.12
N TRP A 20 22.94 19.15 0.40
CA TRP A 20 23.11 19.38 1.84
C TRP A 20 21.93 18.85 2.67
N MET A 21 20.70 18.90 2.15
CA MET A 21 19.51 18.32 2.80
C MET A 21 19.58 16.80 2.76
N ALA A 22 19.97 16.23 1.63
CA ALA A 22 20.16 14.79 1.48
C ALA A 22 21.23 14.27 2.46
N ALA A 23 22.41 14.90 2.48
CA ALA A 23 23.50 14.57 3.40
C ALA A 23 23.06 14.73 4.86
N GLY A 24 22.38 15.82 5.20
CA GLY A 24 21.81 16.04 6.54
C GLY A 24 20.81 14.97 6.95
N GLY A 25 19.92 14.56 6.04
CA GLY A 25 18.98 13.46 6.25
C GLY A 25 19.66 12.12 6.51
N VAL A 26 20.69 11.79 5.71
CA VAL A 26 21.50 10.57 5.90
C VAL A 26 22.22 10.58 7.25
N VAL A 27 22.88 11.69 7.60
CA VAL A 27 23.55 11.85 8.90
C VAL A 27 22.55 11.69 10.04
N LEU A 28 21.36 12.30 9.94
CA LEU A 28 20.31 12.18 10.94
C LEU A 28 19.83 10.73 11.10
N ILE A 29 19.60 10.01 10.00
CA ILE A 29 19.23 8.58 9.99
C ILE A 29 20.28 7.75 10.75
N ILE A 30 21.55 7.96 10.44
CA ILE A 30 22.67 7.26 11.08
C ILE A 30 22.73 7.58 12.57
N LEU A 31 22.69 8.86 12.95
CA LEU A 31 22.78 9.31 14.34
C LEU A 31 21.59 8.80 15.17
N LEU A 32 20.37 8.86 14.65
CA LEU A 32 19.18 8.35 15.33
C LEU A 32 19.25 6.83 15.52
N THR A 33 19.72 6.09 14.52
CA THR A 33 19.96 4.65 14.63
C THR A 33 20.97 4.33 15.72
N HIS A 34 22.12 5.00 15.73
CA HIS A 34 23.18 4.76 16.71
C HIS A 34 22.74 5.17 18.12
N GLY A 35 22.13 6.36 18.26
CA GLY A 35 21.58 6.85 19.52
C GLY A 35 20.53 5.90 20.09
N TYR A 36 19.57 5.45 19.27
CA TYR A 36 18.58 4.48 19.70
C TYR A 36 19.22 3.18 20.20
N MET A 37 20.22 2.65 19.46
CA MET A 37 20.92 1.42 19.85
C MET A 37 21.74 1.55 21.14
N MET A 38 22.25 2.74 21.43
CA MET A 38 22.96 3.06 22.67
C MET A 38 22.01 3.14 23.87
N PHE A 39 20.88 3.82 23.72
CA PHE A 39 19.93 4.10 24.80
C PHE A 39 18.74 3.13 24.89
N ARG A 40 18.69 2.08 24.05
CA ARG A 40 17.60 1.10 24.09
C ARG A 40 17.50 0.43 25.45
N LYS A 41 16.29 0.43 26.01
CA LYS A 41 15.97 -0.28 27.26
C LYS A 41 15.94 -1.80 27.05
N ALA A 42 16.13 -2.53 28.15
CA ALA A 42 15.98 -3.99 28.20
C ALA A 42 14.58 -4.43 27.71
N PRO A 43 14.39 -5.71 27.34
CA PRO A 43 13.09 -6.22 26.91
C PRO A 43 12.02 -5.93 27.96
N ASP A 44 11.03 -5.12 27.63
CA ASP A 44 9.77 -5.12 28.37
C ASP A 44 8.88 -6.17 27.70
N ILE A 45 8.85 -7.35 28.33
CA ILE A 45 8.15 -8.55 27.81
C ILE A 45 6.62 -8.37 27.99
N GLY A 46 6.19 -7.34 28.73
CA GLY A 46 4.79 -6.98 28.91
C GLY A 46 4.18 -6.33 27.67
N ARG A 47 2.97 -6.77 27.29
CA ARG A 47 2.13 -6.02 26.36
C ARG A 47 1.60 -4.77 27.09
N VAL A 48 2.35 -3.67 27.03
CA VAL A 48 1.92 -2.40 27.63
C VAL A 48 0.52 -2.05 27.07
N PRO A 49 -0.46 -1.74 27.92
CA PRO A 49 -1.76 -1.27 27.47
C PRO A 49 -1.57 0.02 26.66
N TYR A 50 -2.37 0.16 25.61
CA TYR A 50 -2.40 1.37 24.79
C TYR A 50 -3.81 1.96 24.85
N TRP A 51 -3.90 3.27 24.63
CA TRP A 51 -5.20 3.94 24.60
C TRP A 51 -5.99 3.52 23.36
N THR A 52 -7.29 3.34 23.52
CA THR A 52 -8.23 3.13 22.42
C THR A 52 -9.41 4.08 22.57
N LEU A 53 -9.86 4.64 21.45
CA LEU A 53 -11.07 5.46 21.40
C LEU A 53 -12.08 4.81 20.44
N ASN A 54 -13.16 4.24 20.98
CA ASN A 54 -14.20 3.60 20.18
C ASN A 54 -15.08 4.65 19.49
N LEU A 55 -14.93 4.78 18.17
CA LEU A 55 -15.72 5.67 17.32
C LEU A 55 -17.19 5.25 17.24
N LEU A 56 -17.50 3.96 17.35
CA LEU A 56 -18.89 3.46 17.35
C LEU A 56 -19.65 3.76 18.65
N SER A 57 -19.00 4.37 19.65
CA SER A 57 -19.71 4.94 20.81
C SER A 57 -20.60 6.13 20.40
N ALA A 58 -20.25 6.85 19.32
CA ALA A 58 -21.06 7.92 18.77
C ALA A 58 -22.30 7.34 18.05
N ALA A 59 -23.49 7.60 18.60
CA ALA A 59 -24.74 7.02 18.11
C ALA A 59 -25.03 7.32 16.63
N TRP A 60 -24.70 8.52 16.14
CA TRP A 60 -24.89 8.91 14.74
C TRP A 60 -24.01 8.06 13.80
N LEU A 61 -22.74 7.84 14.15
CA LEU A 61 -21.81 7.05 13.35
C LEU A 61 -22.20 5.58 13.38
N LYS A 62 -22.59 5.06 14.55
CA LYS A 62 -23.08 3.70 14.70
C LYS A 62 -24.33 3.45 13.85
N ARG A 63 -25.29 4.38 13.86
CA ARG A 63 -26.50 4.31 13.03
C ARG A 63 -26.16 4.32 11.55
N LEU A 64 -25.21 5.16 11.13
CA LEU A 64 -24.73 5.24 9.76
C LEU A 64 -24.08 3.93 9.31
N VAL A 65 -23.14 3.37 10.09
CA VAL A 65 -22.44 2.12 9.77
C VAL A 65 -23.39 0.91 9.76
N LYS A 66 -24.40 0.91 10.64
CA LYS A 66 -25.41 -0.16 10.68
C LYS A 66 -26.43 -0.08 9.55
N TRP A 67 -26.54 1.05 8.85
CA TRP A 67 -27.49 1.21 7.76
C TRP A 67 -27.10 0.32 6.56
N PRO A 68 -27.97 -0.60 6.08
CA PRO A 68 -27.62 -1.55 5.03
C PRO A 68 -27.22 -0.91 3.69
N ALA A 69 -27.72 0.30 3.40
CA ALA A 69 -27.38 1.01 2.17
C ALA A 69 -26.07 1.82 2.26
N PHE A 70 -25.52 2.00 3.47
CA PHE A 70 -24.34 2.84 3.67
C PHE A 70 -23.11 2.40 2.86
N PRO A 71 -22.73 1.10 2.81
CA PRO A 71 -21.62 0.66 1.97
C PRO A 71 -21.83 0.98 0.49
N LEU A 72 -23.04 0.78 -0.04
CA LEU A 72 -23.34 1.05 -1.45
C LEU A 72 -23.28 2.56 -1.76
N LEU A 73 -23.72 3.40 -0.82
CA LEU A 73 -23.67 4.85 -0.96
C LEU A 73 -22.23 5.38 -1.05
N ILE A 74 -21.33 4.92 -0.17
CA ILE A 74 -19.93 5.36 -0.21
C ILE A 74 -19.17 4.77 -1.40
N GLN A 75 -19.60 3.60 -1.88
CA GLN A 75 -19.02 2.92 -3.04
C GLN A 75 -19.49 3.50 -4.38
N SER A 76 -20.61 4.23 -4.42
CA SER A 76 -21.12 4.80 -5.68
C SER A 76 -20.16 5.84 -6.25
N VAL A 77 -19.46 6.61 -5.41
CA VAL A 77 -18.50 7.62 -5.86
C VAL A 77 -17.31 6.99 -6.60
N PRO A 78 -16.57 6.01 -6.03
CA PRO A 78 -15.50 5.34 -6.77
C PRO A 78 -15.98 4.56 -8.00
N LEU A 79 -17.22 4.04 -8.01
CA LEU A 79 -17.80 3.43 -9.21
C LEU A 79 -18.01 4.46 -10.32
N LEU A 80 -18.56 5.63 -10.01
CA LEU A 80 -18.72 6.72 -10.98
C LEU A 80 -17.37 7.20 -11.52
N LEU A 81 -16.36 7.32 -10.66
CA LEU A 81 -15.00 7.66 -11.08
C LEU A 81 -14.40 6.58 -11.99
N LEU A 82 -14.60 5.30 -11.68
CA LEU A 82 -14.16 4.20 -12.54
C LEU A 82 -14.89 4.25 -13.91
N SER A 83 -16.19 4.51 -13.92
CA SER A 83 -16.95 4.68 -15.16
C SER A 83 -16.44 5.86 -15.99
N LEU A 84 -16.11 6.98 -15.35
CA LEU A 84 -15.49 8.14 -16.01
C LEU A 84 -14.16 7.76 -16.64
N VAL A 85 -13.27 7.06 -15.91
CA VAL A 85 -11.98 6.59 -16.45
C VAL A 85 -12.18 5.68 -17.66
N ILE A 86 -13.15 4.76 -17.62
CA ILE A 86 -13.42 3.84 -18.73
C ILE A 86 -13.94 4.61 -19.95
N VAL A 87 -14.94 5.49 -19.77
CA VAL A 87 -15.53 6.26 -20.87
C VAL A 87 -14.51 7.23 -21.46
N ALA A 88 -13.81 7.99 -20.63
CA ALA A 88 -12.80 8.94 -21.09
C ALA A 88 -11.62 8.22 -21.76
N GLY A 89 -11.19 7.07 -21.24
CA GLY A 89 -10.08 6.34 -21.84
C GLY A 89 -10.42 5.67 -23.18
N LEU A 90 -11.65 5.18 -23.37
CA LEU A 90 -12.05 4.51 -24.62
C LEU A 90 -12.54 5.47 -25.71
N PHE A 91 -13.19 6.57 -25.34
CA PHE A 91 -13.86 7.49 -26.28
C PHE A 91 -13.28 8.90 -26.30
N GLY A 92 -12.43 9.26 -25.33
CA GLY A 92 -11.79 10.57 -25.26
C GLY A 92 -10.59 10.71 -26.20
N SER A 93 -10.12 11.95 -26.35
CA SER A 93 -8.87 12.29 -27.04
C SER A 93 -7.68 11.62 -26.34
N PRO A 94 -6.63 11.20 -27.07
CA PRO A 94 -5.38 10.74 -26.47
C PRO A 94 -4.65 11.81 -25.63
N LYS A 95 -4.76 13.10 -26.02
CA LYS A 95 -4.15 14.24 -25.34
C LYS A 95 -5.15 14.95 -24.44
N GLY A 96 -4.68 15.45 -23.29
CA GLY A 96 -5.53 16.15 -22.32
C GLY A 96 -6.61 15.28 -21.67
N ASN A 97 -6.42 13.96 -21.62
CA ASN A 97 -7.42 13.02 -21.11
C ASN A 97 -7.33 12.85 -19.59
N ILE A 98 -8.48 12.82 -18.91
CA ILE A 98 -8.51 12.64 -17.45
C ILE A 98 -8.16 11.21 -17.00
N ALA A 99 -8.35 10.19 -17.84
CA ALA A 99 -8.29 8.79 -17.42
C ALA A 99 -6.94 8.38 -16.81
N PRO A 100 -5.77 8.66 -17.44
CA PRO A 100 -4.49 8.33 -16.82
C PRO A 100 -4.18 9.19 -15.60
N VAL A 101 -4.56 10.47 -15.62
CA VAL A 101 -4.30 11.41 -14.51
C VAL A 101 -5.07 11.02 -13.26
N LEU A 102 -6.37 10.78 -13.40
CA LEU A 102 -7.23 10.37 -12.29
C LEU A 102 -6.77 9.03 -11.69
N THR A 103 -6.30 8.11 -12.52
CA THR A 103 -5.86 6.78 -12.08
C THR A 103 -4.46 6.81 -11.47
N TRP A 104 -3.46 7.21 -12.24
CA TRP A 104 -2.05 7.05 -11.87
C TRP A 104 -1.51 8.23 -11.09
N THR A 105 -2.05 9.43 -11.28
CA THR A 105 -1.65 10.60 -10.48
C THR A 105 -2.50 10.67 -9.22
N TRP A 106 -3.82 10.79 -9.33
CA TRP A 106 -4.64 11.07 -8.14
C TRP A 106 -4.99 9.85 -7.31
N TRP A 107 -5.60 8.85 -7.92
CA TRP A 107 -6.10 7.68 -7.18
C TRP A 107 -4.97 6.94 -6.48
N TRP A 108 -3.86 6.66 -7.18
CA TRP A 108 -2.71 5.98 -6.57
C TRP A 108 -2.09 6.78 -5.43
N ILE A 109 -1.87 8.09 -5.61
CA ILE A 109 -1.29 8.95 -4.57
C ILE A 109 -2.20 8.99 -3.34
N LEU A 110 -3.47 9.35 -3.55
CA LEU A 110 -4.46 9.49 -2.48
C LEU A 110 -4.65 8.17 -1.73
N LEU A 111 -4.59 7.03 -2.41
CA LEU A 111 -4.65 5.71 -1.79
C LEU A 111 -3.56 5.55 -0.71
N ILE A 112 -2.30 5.92 -0.99
CA ILE A 112 -1.21 5.71 -0.03
C ILE A 112 -1.36 6.63 1.19
N PHE A 113 -1.68 7.91 0.98
CA PHE A 113 -1.98 8.85 2.08
C PHE A 113 -3.18 8.36 2.91
N PHE A 114 -4.23 7.88 2.24
CA PHE A 114 -5.43 7.39 2.90
C PHE A 114 -5.15 6.13 3.72
N VAL A 115 -4.39 5.18 3.19
CA VAL A 115 -4.05 3.93 3.90
C VAL A 115 -3.16 4.21 5.11
N ALA A 116 -2.26 5.19 5.04
CA ALA A 116 -1.44 5.59 6.19
C ALA A 116 -2.29 6.06 7.38
N GLY A 117 -3.36 6.82 7.12
CA GLY A 117 -4.25 7.37 8.15
C GLY A 117 -5.43 6.47 8.54
N PHE A 118 -6.03 5.76 7.59
CA PHE A 118 -7.28 5.02 7.77
C PHE A 118 -7.17 3.52 7.49
N GLY A 119 -5.97 3.04 7.14
CA GLY A 119 -5.68 1.64 6.87
C GLY A 119 -6.58 1.07 5.78
N LYS A 120 -7.33 0.03 6.14
CA LYS A 120 -8.15 -0.76 5.23
C LYS A 120 -9.48 -0.15 4.85
N LEU A 121 -9.81 1.03 5.36
CA LEU A 121 -11.10 1.67 5.07
C LEU A 121 -11.27 1.91 3.57
N PHE A 122 -10.16 2.06 2.82
CA PHE A 122 -10.19 2.16 1.37
C PHE A 122 -10.82 0.92 0.72
N CYS A 123 -10.52 -0.28 1.23
CA CYS A 123 -11.11 -1.51 0.72
C CYS A 123 -12.63 -1.56 0.91
N ALA A 124 -13.19 -0.86 1.89
CA ALA A 124 -14.63 -0.78 2.09
C ALA A 124 -15.33 0.11 1.05
N ILE A 125 -14.63 1.13 0.53
CA ILE A 125 -15.16 2.08 -0.46
C ILE A 125 -14.80 1.72 -1.91
N CYS A 126 -13.83 0.83 -2.13
CA CYS A 126 -13.24 0.64 -3.46
C CYS A 126 -14.25 0.05 -4.47
N PRO A 127 -14.08 0.34 -5.78
CA PRO A 127 -15.04 -0.09 -6.80
C PRO A 127 -15.05 -1.61 -6.96
N TRP A 128 -13.92 -2.29 -6.73
CA TRP A 128 -13.83 -3.75 -6.81
C TRP A 128 -14.72 -4.44 -5.78
N GLU A 129 -14.72 -3.90 -4.56
CA GLU A 129 -15.53 -4.38 -3.46
C GLU A 129 -17.02 -4.13 -3.74
N ALA A 130 -17.35 -2.97 -4.31
CA ALA A 130 -18.71 -2.66 -4.75
C ALA A 130 -19.24 -3.66 -5.77
N LEU A 131 -18.46 -3.94 -6.83
CA LEU A 131 -18.83 -4.91 -7.87
C LEU A 131 -19.02 -6.31 -7.29
N SER A 132 -18.07 -6.79 -6.47
CA SER A 132 -18.21 -8.10 -5.82
C SER A 132 -19.42 -8.15 -4.90
N SER A 133 -19.70 -7.09 -4.14
CA SER A 133 -20.86 -7.02 -3.23
C SER A 133 -22.19 -6.99 -3.98
N MET A 134 -22.28 -6.28 -5.11
CA MET A 134 -23.48 -6.26 -5.96
C MET A 134 -23.79 -7.65 -6.52
N VAL A 135 -22.78 -8.37 -7.01
CA VAL A 135 -22.93 -9.75 -7.49
C VAL A 135 -23.46 -10.68 -6.38
N THR A 136 -22.89 -10.60 -5.19
CA THR A 136 -23.33 -11.44 -4.05
C THR A 136 -24.72 -11.04 -3.54
N ALA A 137 -25.05 -9.75 -3.49
CA ALA A 137 -26.34 -9.26 -3.01
C ALA A 137 -27.51 -9.66 -3.93
N LEU A 138 -27.29 -9.65 -5.26
CA LEU A 138 -28.26 -10.14 -6.24
C LEU A 138 -28.52 -11.65 -6.10
N SER A 139 -27.48 -12.43 -5.74
CA SER A 139 -27.58 -13.86 -5.45
C SER A 139 -28.43 -14.16 -4.19
N LEU A 140 -28.36 -13.30 -3.17
CA LEU A 140 -29.08 -13.48 -1.90
C LEU A 140 -30.56 -13.07 -1.94
N LYS A 141 -30.93 -12.09 -2.79
CA LYS A 141 -32.27 -11.48 -2.78
C LYS A 141 -33.27 -12.06 -3.78
N SER A 142 -32.88 -12.92 -4.72
CA SER A 142 -33.73 -13.21 -5.88
C SER A 142 -34.01 -14.70 -6.09
N ARG A 143 -35.26 -14.99 -6.52
CA ARG A 143 -35.69 -16.27 -7.12
C ARG A 143 -34.92 -16.65 -8.39
N LEU A 144 -34.04 -15.79 -8.93
CA LEU A 144 -33.11 -16.20 -9.98
C LEU A 144 -32.01 -17.05 -9.34
N LYS A 145 -31.80 -18.25 -9.89
CA LYS A 145 -30.67 -19.15 -9.66
C LYS A 145 -29.46 -18.44 -9.06
N ARG A 146 -28.97 -18.96 -7.92
CA ARG A 146 -27.70 -18.59 -7.28
C ARG A 146 -26.64 -18.38 -8.37
N ILE A 147 -26.36 -17.12 -8.71
CA ILE A 147 -25.39 -16.77 -9.76
C ILE A 147 -24.01 -17.25 -9.31
N THR A 148 -23.79 -17.25 -8.00
CA THR A 148 -22.55 -17.71 -7.39
C THR A 148 -22.48 -19.24 -7.36
N HIS A 149 -21.38 -19.79 -7.87
CA HIS A 149 -21.09 -21.23 -7.82
C HIS A 149 -20.51 -21.69 -6.48
N ASP A 150 -20.14 -20.75 -5.61
CA ASP A 150 -19.59 -20.95 -4.26
C ASP A 150 -18.45 -21.99 -4.19
N ARG A 151 -17.61 -22.08 -5.23
CA ARG A 151 -16.50 -23.03 -5.25
C ARG A 151 -15.40 -22.57 -4.27
N PRO A 152 -14.74 -23.49 -3.54
CA PRO A 152 -13.60 -23.11 -2.73
C PRO A 152 -12.45 -22.62 -3.61
N PHE A 153 -11.75 -21.57 -3.18
CA PHE A 153 -10.59 -21.06 -3.89
C PHE A 153 -9.46 -22.12 -3.93
N PRO A 154 -8.68 -22.24 -5.04
CA PRO A 154 -7.69 -23.31 -5.20
C PRO A 154 -6.67 -23.34 -4.06
N ARG A 155 -6.41 -24.53 -3.49
CA ARG A 155 -5.63 -24.67 -2.25
C ARG A 155 -4.24 -24.05 -2.33
N TRP A 156 -3.57 -24.17 -3.48
CA TRP A 156 -2.23 -23.62 -3.73
C TRP A 156 -2.21 -22.08 -3.78
N ALA A 157 -3.35 -21.44 -4.07
CA ALA A 157 -3.50 -20.00 -4.22
C ALA A 157 -4.14 -19.33 -2.99
N ARG A 158 -4.42 -20.07 -1.91
CA ARG A 158 -4.99 -19.52 -0.65
C ARG A 158 -3.93 -18.83 0.22
N ASN A 159 -3.17 -17.92 -0.36
CA ASN A 159 -2.09 -17.14 0.27
C ASN A 159 -1.94 -15.81 -0.48
N ILE A 160 -0.90 -15.02 -0.16
CA ILE A 160 -0.68 -13.70 -0.78
C ILE A 160 0.08 -13.81 -2.11
N TRP A 161 0.67 -14.96 -2.47
CA TRP A 161 1.48 -15.13 -3.68
C TRP A 161 0.79 -14.71 -4.99
N PRO A 162 -0.50 -15.04 -5.24
CA PRO A 162 -1.20 -14.56 -6.43
C PRO A 162 -1.19 -13.04 -6.55
N ALA A 163 -1.40 -12.33 -5.43
CA ALA A 163 -1.37 -10.87 -5.42
C ALA A 163 0.05 -10.30 -5.58
N ILE A 164 1.09 -10.99 -5.09
CA ILE A 164 2.50 -10.58 -5.31
C ILE A 164 2.84 -10.68 -6.80
N GLY A 165 2.57 -11.83 -7.41
CA GLY A 165 2.82 -12.04 -8.82
C GLY A 165 2.02 -11.06 -9.68
N PHE A 166 0.77 -10.81 -9.32
CA PHE A 166 -0.05 -9.83 -10.02
C PHE A 166 0.43 -8.40 -9.79
N PHE A 167 0.92 -8.03 -8.61
CA PHE A 167 1.52 -6.72 -8.37
C PHE A 167 2.77 -6.49 -9.23
N VAL A 168 3.68 -7.46 -9.27
CA VAL A 168 4.89 -7.39 -10.13
C VAL A 168 4.51 -7.28 -11.61
N LEU A 169 3.53 -8.07 -12.05
CA LEU A 169 3.03 -8.01 -13.43
C LEU A 169 2.38 -6.66 -13.74
N LEU A 170 1.56 -6.12 -12.84
CA LEU A 170 0.94 -4.80 -13.02
C LEU A 170 1.98 -3.70 -13.10
N THR A 171 3.01 -3.72 -12.25
CA THR A 171 4.10 -2.73 -12.33
C THR A 171 4.90 -2.85 -13.63
N TRP A 172 5.10 -4.08 -14.13
CA TRP A 172 5.71 -4.29 -15.45
C TRP A 172 4.84 -3.75 -16.59
N LEU A 173 3.53 -3.97 -16.52
CA LEU A 173 2.58 -3.43 -17.51
C LEU A 173 2.51 -1.89 -17.42
N GLU A 174 2.48 -1.34 -16.21
CA GLU A 174 2.46 0.10 -15.94
C GLU A 174 3.67 0.79 -16.57
N LEU A 175 4.89 0.38 -16.19
CA LEU A 175 6.13 1.07 -16.52
C LEU A 175 6.80 0.54 -17.80
N GLY A 176 6.68 -0.76 -18.08
CA GLY A 176 7.33 -1.40 -19.23
C GLY A 176 6.53 -1.30 -20.54
N MET A 177 5.18 -1.22 -20.44
CA MET A 177 4.29 -0.98 -21.58
C MET A 177 3.74 0.44 -21.61
N ASP A 178 4.16 1.28 -20.67
CA ASP A 178 3.81 2.70 -20.58
C ASP A 178 2.29 2.97 -20.58
N ILE A 179 1.56 2.11 -19.86
CA ILE A 179 0.10 2.21 -19.75
C ILE A 179 -0.32 3.55 -19.12
N THR A 180 0.56 4.15 -18.32
CA THR A 180 0.34 5.43 -17.64
C THR A 180 0.17 6.62 -18.58
N HIS A 181 0.64 6.54 -19.83
CA HIS A 181 0.47 7.60 -20.83
C HIS A 181 -0.61 7.30 -21.87
N SER A 182 -1.20 6.10 -21.85
CA SER A 182 -2.25 5.70 -22.79
C SER A 182 -3.63 5.65 -22.11
N PRO A 183 -4.57 6.56 -22.46
CA PRO A 183 -5.92 6.53 -21.91
C PRO A 183 -6.66 5.23 -22.18
N ALA A 184 -6.54 4.70 -23.40
CA ALA A 184 -7.19 3.45 -23.81
C ALA A 184 -6.66 2.25 -23.01
N MET A 185 -5.33 2.13 -22.86
CA MET A 185 -4.75 1.04 -22.08
C MET A 185 -5.11 1.13 -20.59
N THR A 186 -5.19 2.35 -20.04
CA THR A 186 -5.66 2.58 -18.67
C THR A 186 -7.11 2.11 -18.49
N ALA A 187 -8.01 2.44 -19.42
CA ALA A 187 -9.40 1.98 -19.39
C ALA A 187 -9.51 0.46 -19.54
N VAL A 188 -8.76 -0.15 -20.45
CA VAL A 188 -8.71 -1.61 -20.65
C VAL A 188 -8.22 -2.31 -19.38
N LEU A 189 -7.21 -1.77 -18.71
CA LEU A 189 -6.75 -2.31 -17.43
C LEU A 189 -7.85 -2.22 -16.34
N GLY A 190 -8.55 -1.09 -16.25
CA GLY A 190 -9.69 -0.92 -15.35
C GLY A 190 -10.82 -1.92 -15.61
N LEU A 191 -11.15 -2.16 -16.89
CA LEU A 191 -12.12 -3.18 -17.30
C LEU A 191 -11.65 -4.60 -16.96
N PHE A 192 -10.38 -4.91 -17.19
CA PHE A 192 -9.80 -6.19 -16.83
C PHE A 192 -9.89 -6.45 -15.32
N MET A 193 -9.56 -5.44 -14.50
CA MET A 193 -9.68 -5.50 -13.05
C MET A 193 -11.14 -5.71 -12.60
N ALA A 194 -12.09 -4.97 -13.19
CA ALA A 194 -13.51 -5.12 -12.92
C ALA A 194 -14.03 -6.52 -13.29
N ALA A 195 -13.68 -7.00 -14.49
CA ALA A 195 -14.05 -8.31 -14.97
C ALA A 195 -13.52 -9.43 -14.06
N MET A 196 -12.27 -9.31 -13.61
CA MET A 196 -11.68 -10.26 -12.67
C MET A 196 -12.39 -10.24 -11.30
N ALA A 197 -12.71 -9.06 -10.75
CA ALA A 197 -13.43 -8.95 -9.48
C ALA A 197 -14.84 -9.57 -9.56
N VAL A 198 -15.55 -9.36 -10.67
CA VAL A 198 -16.87 -9.97 -10.94
C VAL A 198 -16.74 -11.48 -11.15
N MET A 199 -15.83 -11.93 -12.02
CA MET A 199 -15.66 -13.34 -12.34
C MET A 199 -15.31 -14.16 -11.10
N LEU A 200 -14.38 -13.69 -10.25
CA LEU A 200 -14.03 -14.40 -9.02
C LEU A 200 -15.18 -14.40 -8.02
N ALA A 201 -16.00 -13.35 -7.96
CA ALA A 201 -17.18 -13.29 -7.09
C ALA A 201 -18.32 -14.22 -7.57
N VAL A 202 -18.41 -14.49 -8.88
CA VAL A 202 -19.36 -15.45 -9.46
C VAL A 202 -18.88 -16.89 -9.24
N VAL A 203 -17.59 -17.17 -9.44
CA VAL A 203 -17.08 -18.56 -9.44
C VAL A 203 -16.80 -19.07 -8.03
N TYR A 204 -16.19 -18.25 -7.17
CA TYR A 204 -15.66 -18.69 -5.89
C TYR A 204 -16.50 -18.21 -4.70
N GLU A 205 -16.43 -18.96 -3.60
CA GLU A 205 -17.01 -18.54 -2.33
C GLU A 205 -16.36 -17.26 -1.82
N LYS A 206 -17.13 -16.48 -1.05
CA LYS A 206 -16.64 -15.28 -0.35
C LYS A 206 -16.11 -14.25 -1.36
N ARG A 207 -15.62 -13.11 -0.86
CA ARG A 207 -14.98 -12.10 -1.71
C ARG A 207 -13.55 -12.54 -2.06
N ALA A 208 -13.42 -13.60 -2.84
CA ALA A 208 -12.16 -14.30 -3.14
C ALA A 208 -11.11 -13.37 -3.77
N PHE A 209 -11.53 -12.49 -4.67
CA PHE A 209 -10.65 -11.49 -5.28
C PHE A 209 -10.00 -10.59 -4.21
N CYS A 210 -10.81 -9.96 -3.34
CA CYS A 210 -10.33 -9.14 -2.23
C CYS A 210 -9.48 -9.96 -1.22
N ARG A 211 -9.80 -11.25 -1.05
CA ARG A 211 -9.13 -12.13 -0.08
C ARG A 211 -7.76 -12.66 -0.54
N TYR A 212 -7.55 -12.94 -1.82
CA TYR A 212 -6.33 -13.64 -2.26
C TYR A 212 -5.59 -12.94 -3.41
N SER A 213 -6.29 -12.26 -4.32
CA SER A 213 -5.72 -11.83 -5.60
C SER A 213 -5.54 -10.33 -5.75
N CYS A 214 -6.29 -9.52 -5.01
CA CYS A 214 -6.25 -8.05 -5.14
C CYS A 214 -4.90 -7.48 -4.64
N PRO A 215 -4.05 -6.90 -5.52
CA PRO A 215 -2.72 -6.43 -5.15
C PRO A 215 -2.82 -5.18 -4.27
N VAL A 216 -3.69 -4.24 -4.64
CA VAL A 216 -4.04 -3.06 -3.83
C VAL A 216 -4.52 -3.45 -2.44
N GLY A 217 -5.36 -4.49 -2.37
CA GLY A 217 -5.81 -5.07 -1.11
C GLY A 217 -4.66 -5.59 -0.26
N ARG A 218 -3.69 -6.30 -0.82
CA ARG A 218 -2.59 -6.87 -0.04
C ARG A 218 -1.55 -5.83 0.39
N ILE A 219 -1.24 -4.87 -0.48
CA ILE A 219 -0.35 -3.73 -0.17
C ILE A 219 -0.93 -2.87 0.95
N SER A 220 -2.21 -2.47 0.81
CA SER A 220 -2.90 -1.76 1.90
C SER A 220 -3.03 -2.59 3.18
N GLY A 221 -2.98 -3.92 3.07
CA GLY A 221 -2.84 -4.87 4.20
C GLY A 221 -1.61 -4.62 5.03
N LEU A 222 -0.45 -4.67 4.39
CA LEU A 222 0.81 -4.46 5.09
C LEU A 222 0.90 -3.05 5.66
N TYR A 223 0.53 -2.03 4.89
CA TYR A 223 0.53 -0.64 5.39
C TYR A 223 -0.47 -0.41 6.52
N ALA A 224 -1.61 -1.11 6.55
CA ALA A 224 -2.58 -1.00 7.65
C ALA A 224 -2.07 -1.53 8.99
N LEU A 225 -0.93 -2.24 9.03
CA LEU A 225 -0.23 -2.54 10.29
C LEU A 225 0.32 -1.28 10.98
N PHE A 226 0.52 -0.20 10.22
CA PHE A 226 0.87 1.13 10.72
C PHE A 226 -0.35 1.98 11.10
N SER A 227 -1.54 1.67 10.57
CA SER A 227 -2.73 2.52 10.70
C SER A 227 -3.23 2.70 12.15
N PRO A 228 -3.67 3.93 12.51
CA PRO A 228 -4.30 4.21 13.80
C PRO A 228 -5.75 3.72 13.89
N VAL A 229 -6.36 3.20 12.82
CA VAL A 229 -7.74 2.69 12.81
C VAL A 229 -7.76 1.17 12.89
N GLU A 230 -8.55 0.60 13.79
CA GLU A 230 -8.76 -0.85 13.89
C GLU A 230 -10.22 -1.22 14.13
N LEU A 231 -10.57 -2.46 13.79
CA LEU A 231 -11.83 -3.10 14.18
C LEU A 231 -11.53 -4.28 15.09
N ARG A 232 -12.04 -4.24 16.32
CA ARG A 232 -11.82 -5.28 17.35
C ARG A 232 -13.11 -5.53 18.14
N PRO A 233 -13.25 -6.67 18.81
CA PRO A 233 -14.31 -6.83 19.80
C PRO A 233 -14.09 -5.83 20.95
N ALA A 234 -15.16 -5.21 21.43
CA ALA A 234 -15.12 -4.34 22.60
C ALA A 234 -14.85 -5.16 23.87
N ASP A 235 -15.54 -6.30 24.00
CA ASP A 235 -15.35 -7.27 25.07
C ASP A 235 -15.05 -8.67 24.51
N ALA A 236 -13.90 -9.23 24.86
CA ALA A 236 -13.51 -10.57 24.41
C ALA A 236 -14.43 -11.66 24.98
N GLU A 237 -15.00 -11.47 26.17
CA GLU A 237 -15.83 -12.44 26.87
C GLU A 237 -17.19 -12.61 26.19
N ILE A 238 -17.85 -11.50 25.83
CA ILE A 238 -19.09 -11.52 25.05
C ILE A 238 -18.85 -12.25 23.71
N CYS A 239 -17.71 -11.98 23.08
CA CYS A 239 -17.31 -12.70 21.88
C CYS A 239 -16.99 -14.18 22.11
N ARG A 240 -16.64 -14.60 23.32
CA ARG A 240 -16.39 -16.01 23.67
C ARG A 240 -17.69 -16.78 23.87
N THR A 241 -18.65 -16.21 24.61
CA THR A 241 -19.91 -16.84 25.01
C THR A 241 -21.03 -16.76 23.96
N CYS A 242 -20.92 -15.93 22.93
CA CYS A 242 -21.92 -15.85 21.85
C CYS A 242 -21.95 -17.14 21.01
N ASP A 243 -22.99 -17.97 21.09
CA ASP A 243 -23.00 -19.27 20.39
C ASP A 243 -23.16 -19.14 18.85
N GLY A 244 -24.00 -18.22 18.39
CA GLY A 244 -24.35 -18.10 16.95
C GLY A 244 -23.24 -17.55 16.05
N LYS A 245 -22.32 -16.73 16.61
CA LYS A 245 -21.22 -16.06 15.88
C LYS A 245 -21.65 -15.52 14.51
N GLU A 246 -22.79 -14.84 14.44
CA GLU A 246 -23.43 -14.33 13.22
C GLU A 246 -22.52 -13.33 12.50
N CYS A 247 -21.62 -12.65 13.23
CA CYS A 247 -20.58 -11.81 12.66
C CYS A 247 -19.61 -12.54 11.72
N TYR A 248 -19.54 -13.87 11.81
CA TYR A 248 -18.77 -14.75 10.94
C TYR A 248 -19.65 -15.62 10.04
N HIS A 249 -20.68 -16.27 10.59
CA HIS A 249 -21.54 -17.18 9.83
C HIS A 249 -22.61 -16.46 8.98
N GLY A 250 -22.99 -15.25 9.35
CA GLY A 250 -24.19 -14.59 8.84
C GLY A 250 -25.47 -15.11 9.49
N SER A 251 -26.58 -14.51 9.10
CA SER A 251 -27.95 -14.91 9.48
C SER A 251 -28.84 -14.93 8.23
N ALA A 252 -30.12 -15.26 8.38
CA ALA A 252 -31.07 -15.25 7.26
C ALA A 252 -31.15 -13.89 6.53
N ASN A 253 -30.91 -12.79 7.25
CA ASN A 253 -31.09 -11.43 6.74
C ASN A 253 -29.78 -10.62 6.68
N GLN A 254 -28.65 -11.17 7.12
CA GLN A 254 -27.36 -10.46 7.14
C GLN A 254 -26.22 -11.37 6.73
N THR A 255 -25.29 -10.84 5.95
CA THR A 255 -24.07 -11.56 5.58
C THR A 255 -23.05 -11.54 6.73
N GLY A 256 -22.40 -12.67 6.97
CA GLY A 256 -21.25 -12.74 7.88
C GLY A 256 -20.01 -12.08 7.28
N CYS A 257 -18.83 -12.31 7.87
CA CYS A 257 -17.60 -11.75 7.34
C CYS A 257 -17.32 -12.22 5.90
N PRO A 258 -17.31 -11.32 4.90
CA PRO A 258 -17.26 -11.70 3.49
C PRO A 258 -15.88 -12.18 3.05
N THR A 259 -14.83 -11.98 3.87
CA THR A 259 -13.50 -12.54 3.67
C THR A 259 -13.21 -13.73 4.59
N GLY A 260 -14.18 -14.18 5.38
CA GLY A 260 -14.06 -15.33 6.26
C GLY A 260 -13.08 -15.12 7.41
N LEU A 261 -13.00 -13.90 7.96
CA LEU A 261 -12.25 -13.59 9.18
C LEU A 261 -13.20 -13.62 10.38
N PHE A 262 -12.76 -14.22 11.48
CA PHE A 262 -13.52 -14.21 12.71
C PHE A 262 -13.17 -12.96 13.56
N PRO A 263 -14.09 -12.01 13.78
CA PRO A 263 -13.78 -10.76 14.48
C PRO A 263 -13.22 -10.95 15.89
N GLY A 264 -13.70 -11.98 16.62
CA GLY A 264 -13.26 -12.25 18.00
C GLY A 264 -11.78 -12.63 18.15
N HIS A 265 -11.09 -12.99 17.06
CA HIS A 265 -9.66 -13.31 17.06
C HIS A 265 -8.85 -12.40 16.13
N LEU A 266 -9.41 -11.25 15.71
CA LEU A 266 -8.66 -10.29 14.92
C LEU A 266 -7.57 -9.64 15.79
N THR A 267 -6.31 -9.94 15.48
CA THR A 267 -5.15 -9.32 16.14
C THR A 267 -4.48 -8.26 15.28
N GLU A 268 -4.73 -8.26 13.97
CA GLU A 268 -4.09 -7.37 13.01
C GLU A 268 -5.01 -6.97 11.85
N ASN A 269 -4.69 -5.84 11.21
CA ASN A 269 -5.49 -5.27 10.13
C ASN A 269 -5.20 -5.83 8.73
N THR A 270 -4.16 -6.66 8.55
CA THR A 270 -3.66 -7.10 7.23
C THR A 270 -4.75 -7.64 6.30
N TYR A 271 -5.68 -8.42 6.85
CA TYR A 271 -6.69 -9.17 6.09
C TYR A 271 -8.09 -8.55 6.13
N CYS A 272 -8.41 -7.76 7.16
CA CYS A 272 -9.74 -7.16 7.30
C CYS A 272 -9.96 -6.11 6.21
N THR A 273 -11.12 -6.10 5.55
CA THR A 273 -11.47 -5.09 4.54
C THR A 273 -12.23 -3.90 5.13
N LEU A 274 -12.44 -3.87 6.45
CA LEU A 274 -13.25 -2.86 7.16
C LEU A 274 -14.64 -2.60 6.53
N CYS A 275 -15.22 -3.60 5.87
CA CYS A 275 -16.53 -3.51 5.21
C CYS A 275 -17.74 -3.44 6.15
N SER A 276 -17.53 -3.52 7.47
CA SER A 276 -18.55 -3.41 8.53
C SER A 276 -19.68 -4.45 8.57
N GLU A 277 -19.67 -5.50 7.73
CA GLU A 277 -20.71 -6.57 7.78
C GLU A 277 -20.80 -7.21 9.17
N CYS A 278 -19.66 -7.51 9.78
CA CYS A 278 -19.60 -8.07 11.13
C CYS A 278 -20.17 -7.14 12.22
N VAL A 279 -20.15 -5.82 12.02
CA VAL A 279 -20.77 -4.85 12.93
C VAL A 279 -22.30 -4.89 12.81
N ARG A 280 -22.82 -5.04 11.59
CA ARG A 280 -24.26 -5.20 11.32
C ARG A 280 -24.81 -6.53 11.79
N ALA A 281 -24.02 -7.60 11.65
CA ALA A 281 -24.44 -8.96 11.97
C ALA A 281 -24.27 -9.35 13.45
N CYS A 282 -23.54 -8.57 14.27
CA CYS A 282 -23.31 -8.92 15.68
C CYS A 282 -24.59 -8.75 16.53
N PRO A 283 -25.11 -9.82 17.17
CA PRO A 283 -26.35 -9.74 17.96
C PRO A 283 -26.16 -8.97 19.27
N HIS A 284 -24.94 -8.96 19.83
CA HIS A 284 -24.61 -8.31 21.10
C HIS A 284 -23.99 -6.91 20.93
N ASP A 285 -23.91 -6.40 19.69
CA ASP A 285 -23.38 -5.06 19.43
C ASP A 285 -21.96 -4.81 19.98
N ASN A 286 -21.15 -5.87 19.98
CA ASN A 286 -19.87 -5.93 20.69
C ASN A 286 -18.66 -5.59 19.80
N LEU A 287 -18.86 -5.03 18.60
CA LEU A 287 -17.77 -4.66 17.71
C LEU A 287 -17.46 -3.17 17.86
N ALA A 288 -16.18 -2.84 18.00
CA ALA A 288 -15.68 -1.48 18.14
C ALA A 288 -14.76 -1.09 16.98
N LEU A 289 -14.96 0.10 16.44
CA LEU A 289 -14.04 0.75 15.50
C LEU A 289 -13.19 1.72 16.33
N ASN A 290 -11.94 1.37 16.62
CA ASN A 290 -11.10 2.14 17.52
C ASN A 290 -10.09 3.01 16.77
N LEU A 291 -9.84 4.22 17.31
CA LEU A 291 -8.58 4.92 17.13
C LEU A 291 -7.56 4.45 18.18
N ARG A 292 -6.31 4.30 17.77
CA ARG A 292 -5.18 3.84 18.60
C ARG A 292 -3.86 4.46 18.11
N PRO A 293 -2.75 4.33 18.87
CA PRO A 293 -1.44 4.70 18.37
C PRO A 293 -1.08 3.98 17.05
N PRO A 294 -0.44 4.69 16.09
CA PRO A 294 0.11 4.07 14.89
C PRO A 294 1.10 2.93 15.21
N ALA A 295 1.29 2.02 14.25
CA ALA A 295 2.21 0.89 14.36
C ALA A 295 1.92 -0.14 15.47
N THR A 296 0.79 -0.05 16.18
CA THR A 296 0.44 -0.98 17.26
C THR A 296 0.41 -2.45 16.80
N ASP A 297 -0.11 -2.73 15.61
CA ASP A 297 -0.12 -4.10 15.06
C ASP A 297 1.30 -4.58 14.74
N LEU A 298 2.16 -3.74 14.14
CA LEU A 298 3.58 -4.07 13.89
C LEU A 298 4.29 -4.41 15.20
N VAL A 299 4.12 -3.55 16.21
CA VAL A 299 4.74 -3.75 17.51
C VAL A 299 4.23 -5.00 18.17
N ARG A 300 2.95 -5.39 18.06
CA ARG A 300 2.37 -6.55 18.75
C ARG A 300 2.33 -7.84 17.91
N LYS A 301 2.82 -7.81 16.67
CA LYS A 301 2.83 -8.96 15.77
C LYS A 301 3.65 -10.14 16.33
N ASN A 302 3.06 -11.33 16.28
CA ASN A 302 3.65 -12.56 16.81
C ASN A 302 3.61 -13.74 15.82
N ARG A 303 3.04 -13.55 14.63
CA ARG A 303 2.96 -14.59 13.59
C ARG A 303 3.61 -14.06 12.32
N PHE A 304 4.67 -14.71 11.85
CA PHE A 304 5.42 -14.23 10.68
C PHE A 304 5.32 -15.22 9.51
N GLN A 305 4.73 -14.74 8.41
CA GLN A 305 4.48 -15.52 7.19
C GLN A 305 5.46 -15.15 6.07
N TRP A 306 5.82 -16.13 5.24
CA TRP A 306 6.76 -15.94 4.13
C TRP A 306 6.25 -14.94 3.09
N ASP A 307 4.99 -15.08 2.70
CA ASP A 307 4.37 -14.28 1.66
C ASP A 307 4.22 -12.80 2.06
N GLU A 308 3.79 -12.51 3.29
CA GLU A 308 3.79 -11.15 3.85
C GLU A 308 5.22 -10.54 3.91
N SER A 309 6.22 -11.35 4.28
CA SER A 309 7.61 -10.91 4.40
C SER A 309 8.21 -10.56 3.04
N ILE A 310 7.96 -11.41 2.03
CA ILE A 310 8.40 -11.16 0.67
C ILE A 310 7.67 -9.95 0.09
N LEU A 311 6.36 -9.82 0.30
CA LEU A 311 5.61 -8.66 -0.15
C LEU A 311 6.13 -7.36 0.48
N ALA A 312 6.54 -7.34 1.75
CA ALA A 312 7.12 -6.15 2.38
C ALA A 312 8.40 -5.68 1.66
N ILE A 313 9.27 -6.62 1.27
CA ILE A 313 10.52 -6.32 0.55
C ILE A 313 10.24 -5.97 -0.92
N VAL A 314 9.34 -6.71 -1.59
CA VAL A 314 8.90 -6.42 -2.97
C VAL A 314 8.27 -5.04 -3.07
N LEU A 315 7.48 -4.64 -2.07
CA LEU A 315 6.87 -3.33 -2.00
C LEU A 315 7.91 -2.20 -1.89
N LEU A 316 8.92 -2.38 -1.03
CA LEU A 316 10.06 -1.47 -0.94
C LEU A 316 10.81 -1.39 -2.28
N ALA A 317 11.09 -2.54 -2.88
CA ALA A 317 11.81 -2.66 -4.15
C ALA A 317 11.08 -1.97 -5.31
N LEU A 318 9.80 -2.30 -5.53
CA LEU A 318 9.03 -1.76 -6.64
C LEU A 318 8.71 -0.28 -6.48
N THR A 319 8.50 0.20 -5.26
CA THR A 319 8.34 1.65 -5.02
C THR A 319 9.63 2.39 -5.38
N SER A 320 10.78 1.84 -4.97
CA SER A 320 12.09 2.43 -5.29
C SER A 320 12.40 2.34 -6.79
N PHE A 321 12.01 1.24 -7.43
CA PHE A 321 12.14 1.05 -8.87
C PHE A 321 11.30 2.06 -9.63
N HIS A 322 10.05 2.26 -9.26
CA HIS A 322 9.18 3.29 -9.84
C HIS A 322 9.81 4.69 -9.71
N GLY A 323 10.36 5.02 -8.54
CA GLY A 323 11.10 6.28 -8.35
C GLY A 323 12.32 6.38 -9.26
N LEU A 324 13.12 5.32 -9.35
CA LEU A 324 14.31 5.26 -10.20
C LEU A 324 13.96 5.43 -11.68
N THR A 325 12.91 4.78 -12.18
CA THR A 325 12.51 4.84 -13.60
C THR A 325 12.13 6.24 -14.07
N MET A 326 11.81 7.14 -13.14
CA MET A 326 11.46 8.55 -13.41
C MET A 326 12.68 9.49 -13.33
N THR A 327 13.90 8.95 -13.28
CA THR A 327 15.13 9.75 -13.16
C THR A 327 15.95 9.72 -14.46
N PRO A 328 16.69 10.79 -14.77
CA PRO A 328 17.66 10.78 -15.88
C PRO A 328 18.75 9.70 -15.75
N VAL A 329 19.08 9.32 -14.50
CA VAL A 329 20.03 8.24 -14.19
C VAL A 329 19.55 6.91 -14.75
N TRP A 330 18.26 6.61 -14.64
CA TRP A 330 17.69 5.41 -15.23
C TRP A 330 17.76 5.43 -16.76
N VAL A 331 17.34 6.54 -17.39
CA VAL A 331 17.31 6.67 -18.85
C VAL A 331 18.70 6.42 -19.43
N SER A 332 19.73 7.09 -18.87
CA SER A 332 21.12 6.94 -19.27
C SER A 332 21.65 5.51 -19.06
N ALA A 333 21.47 4.93 -17.87
CA ALA A 333 21.94 3.58 -17.57
C ALA A 333 21.27 2.51 -18.43
N ASN A 334 19.95 2.58 -18.59
CA ASN A 334 19.18 1.65 -19.42
C ASN A 334 19.60 1.74 -20.90
N ASN A 335 19.82 2.95 -21.42
CA ASN A 335 20.28 3.13 -22.80
C ASN A 335 21.70 2.57 -23.01
N LEU A 336 22.64 2.85 -22.10
CA LEU A 336 23.99 2.30 -22.15
C LEU A 336 23.96 0.76 -22.16
N LEU A 337 23.27 0.14 -21.21
CA LEU A 337 23.19 -1.32 -21.11
C LEU A 337 22.56 -1.96 -22.36
N ARG A 338 21.57 -1.31 -22.97
CA ARG A 338 20.96 -1.78 -24.22
C ARG A 338 21.94 -1.75 -25.38
N VAL A 339 22.75 -0.70 -25.48
CA VAL A 339 23.77 -0.57 -26.54
C VAL A 339 24.86 -1.63 -26.37
N GLU A 340 25.38 -1.80 -25.15
CA GLU A 340 26.47 -2.74 -24.85
C GLU A 340 26.04 -4.21 -24.99
N THR A 341 24.82 -4.55 -24.61
CA THR A 341 24.34 -5.95 -24.64
C THR A 341 23.59 -6.33 -25.93
N GLY A 342 23.19 -5.34 -26.73
CA GLY A 342 22.31 -5.55 -27.89
C GLY A 342 20.88 -5.99 -27.55
N LEU A 343 20.48 -5.96 -26.28
CA LEU A 343 19.15 -6.41 -25.86
C LEU A 343 18.06 -5.37 -26.17
N GLY A 344 16.89 -5.85 -26.57
CA GLY A 344 15.72 -5.00 -26.83
C GLY A 344 15.20 -4.30 -25.56
N PRO A 345 14.49 -3.16 -25.69
CA PRO A 345 14.04 -2.34 -24.55
C PRO A 345 13.27 -3.13 -23.49
N LYS A 346 12.30 -3.96 -23.92
CA LYS A 346 11.44 -4.74 -23.02
C LYS A 346 12.21 -5.81 -22.27
N VAL A 347 13.20 -6.44 -22.92
CA VAL A 347 14.03 -7.46 -22.28
C VAL A 347 14.92 -6.82 -21.23
N MET A 348 15.61 -5.72 -21.57
CA MET A 348 16.43 -4.99 -20.60
C MET A 348 15.61 -4.50 -19.41
N PHE A 349 14.45 -3.87 -19.67
CA PHE A 349 13.53 -3.43 -18.62
C PHE A 349 13.15 -4.59 -17.68
N THR A 350 12.82 -5.75 -18.24
CA THR A 350 12.46 -6.94 -17.45
C THR A 350 13.63 -7.42 -16.59
N LEU A 351 14.84 -7.48 -17.14
CA LEU A 351 16.03 -7.90 -16.40
C LEU A 351 16.36 -6.94 -15.25
N LEU A 352 16.28 -5.63 -15.50
CA LEU A 352 16.54 -4.60 -14.49
C LEU A 352 15.46 -4.56 -13.40
N MET A 353 14.19 -4.74 -13.76
CA MET A 353 13.11 -4.87 -12.78
C MET A 353 13.29 -6.13 -11.91
N LEU A 354 13.63 -7.27 -12.53
CA LEU A 354 13.93 -8.50 -11.77
C LEU A 354 15.12 -8.31 -10.84
N LEU A 355 16.18 -7.65 -11.30
CA LEU A 355 17.33 -7.31 -10.47
C LEU A 355 16.89 -6.45 -9.28
N MET A 356 16.07 -5.41 -9.51
CA MET A 356 15.57 -4.53 -8.47
C MET A 356 14.67 -5.22 -7.45
N VAL A 357 13.94 -6.28 -7.84
CA VAL A 357 13.15 -7.09 -6.91
C VAL A 357 14.01 -8.10 -6.15
N LEU A 358 14.92 -8.79 -6.83
CA LEU A 358 15.70 -9.88 -6.24
C LEU A 358 16.87 -9.38 -5.38
N LEU A 359 17.49 -8.25 -5.74
CA LEU A 359 18.65 -7.71 -5.03
C LEU A 359 18.31 -7.38 -3.56
N PRO A 360 17.20 -6.67 -3.25
CA PRO A 360 16.81 -6.43 -1.86
C PRO A 360 16.50 -7.72 -1.09
N ILE A 361 15.82 -8.69 -1.72
CA ILE A 361 15.52 -9.98 -1.09
C ILE A 361 16.82 -10.72 -0.75
N GLY A 362 17.78 -10.76 -1.68
CA GLY A 362 19.09 -11.36 -1.49
C GLY A 362 19.91 -10.67 -0.40
N LEU A 363 19.97 -9.34 -0.41
CA LEU A 363 20.65 -8.54 0.63
C LEU A 363 20.05 -8.82 2.02
N PHE A 364 18.72 -8.86 2.11
CA PHE A 364 18.04 -9.13 3.37
C PHE A 364 18.25 -10.58 3.85
N TRP A 365 18.30 -11.54 2.92
CA TRP A 365 18.65 -12.92 3.23
C TRP A 365 20.08 -13.06 3.76
N VAL A 366 21.06 -12.42 3.10
CA VAL A 366 22.46 -12.43 3.52
C VAL A 366 22.61 -11.83 4.92
N THR A 367 21.99 -10.68 5.17
CA THR A 367 22.06 -10.04 6.49
C THR A 367 21.37 -10.87 7.59
N ALA A 368 20.24 -11.53 7.29
CA ALA A 368 19.62 -12.49 8.20
C ALA A 368 20.52 -13.72 8.46
N ARG A 369 21.26 -14.19 7.45
CA ARG A 369 22.19 -15.32 7.57
C ARG A 369 23.40 -14.97 8.44
N VAL A 370 23.95 -13.76 8.26
CA VAL A 370 25.00 -13.20 9.11
C VAL A 370 24.49 -13.03 10.54
N ALA A 371 23.29 -12.47 10.73
CA ALA A 371 22.69 -12.29 12.05
C ALA A 371 22.52 -13.63 12.79
N SER A 372 22.05 -14.67 12.10
CA SER A 372 21.96 -16.04 12.65
C SER A 372 23.34 -16.59 13.03
N ALA A 373 24.37 -16.36 12.21
CA ALA A 373 25.74 -16.78 12.50
C ALA A 373 26.39 -16.05 13.69
N LEU A 374 25.99 -14.80 13.96
CA LEU A 374 26.46 -14.02 15.12
C LEU A 374 25.77 -14.41 16.43
N THR A 375 24.69 -15.18 16.37
CA THR A 375 23.92 -15.63 17.53
C THR A 375 23.70 -17.15 17.55
N PRO A 376 24.76 -17.98 17.46
CA PRO A 376 24.61 -19.43 17.29
C PRO A 376 23.97 -20.11 18.52
N THR A 377 24.21 -19.56 19.71
CA THR A 377 23.67 -20.08 20.97
C THR A 377 22.17 -19.86 21.16
N ALA A 378 21.54 -19.04 20.32
CA ALA A 378 20.11 -18.73 20.42
C ALA A 378 19.21 -19.75 19.71
N GLY A 379 19.76 -20.61 18.83
CA GLY A 379 18.97 -21.58 18.07
C GLY A 379 17.98 -20.99 17.04
N VAL A 380 18.04 -19.68 16.76
CA VAL A 380 17.13 -19.01 15.82
C VAL A 380 17.66 -19.14 14.39
N SER A 381 16.88 -19.78 13.50
CA SER A 381 17.26 -20.00 12.11
C SER A 381 17.15 -18.73 11.26
N THR A 382 17.93 -18.68 10.17
CA THR A 382 17.89 -17.58 9.18
C THR A 382 16.49 -17.29 8.66
N GLY A 383 15.69 -18.33 8.40
CA GLY A 383 14.33 -18.16 7.90
C GLY A 383 13.38 -17.51 8.92
N VAL A 384 13.57 -17.76 10.22
CA VAL A 384 12.80 -17.09 11.27
C VAL A 384 13.18 -15.61 11.35
N ILE A 385 14.49 -15.30 11.32
CA ILE A 385 14.99 -13.92 11.32
C ILE A 385 14.46 -13.16 10.10
N PHE A 386 14.63 -13.72 8.89
CA PHE A 386 14.15 -13.12 7.65
C PHE A 386 12.66 -12.79 7.74
N LYS A 387 11.82 -13.77 8.09
CA LYS A 387 10.37 -13.56 8.18
C LYS A 387 9.98 -12.51 9.20
N ALA A 388 10.59 -12.54 10.39
CA ALA A 388 10.24 -11.60 11.44
C ALA A 388 10.66 -10.17 11.07
N PHE A 389 11.92 -9.98 10.69
CA PHE A 389 12.49 -8.65 10.49
C PHE A 389 12.04 -7.99 9.18
N ALA A 390 11.54 -8.72 8.19
CA ALA A 390 10.97 -8.11 6.99
C ALA A 390 9.83 -7.11 7.31
N TYR A 391 9.08 -7.34 8.40
CA TYR A 391 8.03 -6.42 8.86
C TYR A 391 8.58 -5.08 9.35
N SER A 392 9.84 -5.02 9.79
CA SER A 392 10.49 -3.76 10.16
C SER A 392 10.76 -2.84 8.94
N LEU A 393 10.70 -3.38 7.72
CA LEU A 393 10.83 -2.61 6.49
C LEU A 393 9.49 -1.98 6.05
N ILE A 394 8.35 -2.40 6.63
CA ILE A 394 7.02 -1.89 6.24
C ILE A 394 6.90 -0.36 6.49
N PRO A 395 7.30 0.18 7.66
CA PRO A 395 7.33 1.64 7.85
C PRO A 395 8.27 2.34 6.86
N VAL A 396 9.45 1.79 6.60
CA VAL A 396 10.41 2.36 5.64
C VAL A 396 9.78 2.44 4.25
N ALA A 397 9.16 1.34 3.79
CA ALA A 397 8.47 1.28 2.50
C ALA A 397 7.28 2.26 2.43
N LEU A 398 6.44 2.31 3.48
CA LEU A 398 5.27 3.21 3.53
C LEU A 398 5.69 4.67 3.42
N PHE A 399 6.65 5.09 4.25
CA PHE A 399 7.03 6.49 4.33
C PHE A 399 7.90 6.94 3.17
N TYR A 400 8.72 6.07 2.59
CA TYR A 400 9.34 6.36 1.30
C TYR A 400 8.29 6.51 0.20
N HIS A 401 7.27 5.65 0.17
CA HIS A 401 6.17 5.76 -0.79
C HIS A 401 5.39 7.07 -0.62
N LEU A 402 5.18 7.53 0.62
CA LEU A 402 4.63 8.86 0.90
C LEU A 402 5.56 9.97 0.41
N ALA A 403 6.86 9.89 0.73
CA ALA A 403 7.86 10.89 0.32
C ALA A 403 7.95 11.03 -1.21
N HIS A 404 8.00 9.91 -1.93
CA HIS A 404 7.98 9.89 -3.39
C HIS A 404 6.75 10.60 -3.95
N ASN A 405 5.56 10.25 -3.43
CA ASN A 405 4.31 10.81 -3.93
C ASN A 405 4.02 12.24 -3.46
N CYS A 406 4.68 12.75 -2.40
CA CYS A 406 4.52 14.15 -1.97
C CYS A 406 4.83 15.13 -3.11
N MET A 407 5.88 14.83 -3.88
CA MET A 407 6.32 15.66 -4.98
C MET A 407 5.23 15.77 -6.05
N HIS A 408 4.80 14.62 -6.58
CA HIS A 408 3.73 14.56 -7.57
C HIS A 408 2.42 15.17 -7.04
N PHE A 409 2.05 14.91 -5.78
CA PHE A 409 0.83 15.44 -5.21
C PHE A 409 0.81 16.96 -5.17
N PHE A 410 1.81 17.58 -4.54
CA PHE A 410 1.78 19.02 -4.32
C PHE A 410 2.19 19.84 -5.55
N MET A 411 2.96 19.26 -6.47
CA MET A 411 3.36 19.94 -7.72
C MET A 411 2.31 19.79 -8.83
N GLU A 412 1.69 18.62 -8.96
CA GLU A 412 0.79 18.30 -10.08
C GLU A 412 -0.69 18.47 -9.72
N ALA A 413 -1.02 18.78 -8.45
CA ALA A 413 -2.41 18.94 -8.01
C ALA A 413 -3.19 20.02 -8.79
N GLY A 414 -2.49 21.05 -9.28
CA GLY A 414 -3.10 22.11 -10.08
C GLY A 414 -3.70 21.62 -11.41
N ASN A 415 -3.25 20.48 -11.93
CA ASN A 415 -3.66 19.97 -13.24
C ASN A 415 -5.03 19.28 -13.21
N LEU A 416 -5.56 18.93 -12.04
CA LEU A 416 -6.85 18.22 -11.95
C LEU A 416 -8.03 19.08 -12.37
N LEU A 417 -8.09 20.33 -11.93
CA LEU A 417 -9.25 21.18 -12.15
C LEU A 417 -9.44 21.55 -13.64
N PRO A 418 -8.38 21.85 -14.42
CA PRO A 418 -8.50 21.97 -15.88
C PRO A 418 -9.01 20.68 -16.55
N LEU A 419 -8.48 19.52 -16.15
CA LEU A 419 -8.91 18.22 -16.71
C LEU A 419 -10.34 17.86 -16.33
N LEU A 420 -10.85 18.30 -15.18
CA LEU A 420 -12.26 18.13 -14.84
C LEU A 420 -13.19 19.00 -15.68
N SER A 421 -12.70 20.13 -16.21
CA SER A 421 -13.46 20.97 -17.15
C SER A 421 -13.55 20.39 -18.56
N ASP A 422 -12.55 19.60 -18.98
CA ASP A 422 -12.55 18.87 -20.26
C ASP A 422 -12.09 17.40 -20.09
N PRO A 423 -12.89 16.55 -19.41
CA PRO A 423 -12.44 15.21 -19.01
C PRO A 423 -12.14 14.28 -20.18
N LEU A 424 -12.79 14.49 -21.32
CA LEU A 424 -12.60 13.69 -22.53
C LEU A 424 -11.62 14.34 -23.53
N GLY A 425 -11.14 15.55 -23.28
CA GLY A 425 -10.31 16.29 -24.23
C GLY A 425 -11.06 16.65 -25.52
N TRP A 426 -12.36 16.93 -25.43
CA TRP A 426 -13.21 17.28 -26.58
C TRP A 426 -13.35 18.79 -26.78
N GLY A 427 -12.62 19.59 -25.99
CA GLY A 427 -12.71 21.04 -25.98
C GLY A 427 -13.85 21.58 -25.11
N TRP A 428 -14.32 20.78 -24.14
CA TRP A 428 -15.32 21.25 -23.17
C TRP A 428 -14.72 22.27 -22.19
N ASP A 429 -15.59 22.99 -21.50
CA ASP A 429 -15.19 23.87 -20.40
C ASP A 429 -16.27 23.92 -19.31
N LEU A 430 -16.53 22.75 -18.71
CA LEU A 430 -17.65 22.55 -17.78
C LEU A 430 -17.61 23.50 -16.56
N PHE A 431 -16.42 23.90 -16.11
CA PHE A 431 -16.24 24.77 -14.95
C PHE A 431 -15.52 26.10 -15.26
N GLY A 432 -15.26 26.43 -16.53
CA GLY A 432 -14.54 27.66 -16.90
C GLY A 432 -13.04 27.62 -16.55
N THR A 433 -12.45 26.42 -16.50
CA THR A 433 -11.06 26.19 -16.06
C THR A 433 -10.21 25.40 -17.06
N ALA A 434 -10.76 24.94 -18.19
CA ALA A 434 -10.03 24.09 -19.14
C ALA A 434 -8.73 24.72 -19.66
N LYS A 435 -8.70 26.06 -19.78
CA LYS A 435 -7.52 26.83 -20.24
C LYS A 435 -6.69 27.47 -19.13
N LYS A 436 -7.03 27.21 -17.85
CA LYS A 436 -6.32 27.80 -16.71
C LYS A 436 -5.15 26.90 -16.30
N THR A 437 -4.02 27.52 -15.97
CA THR A 437 -2.89 26.83 -15.35
C THR A 437 -2.82 27.21 -13.88
N TYR A 438 -2.72 26.20 -13.03
CA TYR A 438 -2.57 26.37 -11.59
C TYR A 438 -1.14 25.98 -11.20
N GLY A 439 -0.51 26.77 -10.33
CA GLY A 439 0.81 26.45 -9.80
C GLY A 439 0.78 25.33 -8.75
N ALA A 440 1.97 24.98 -8.26
CA ALA A 440 2.12 24.04 -7.14
C ALA A 440 1.40 24.53 -5.87
N MET A 441 0.85 23.61 -5.09
CA MET A 441 0.15 23.89 -3.83
C MET A 441 1.10 24.30 -2.70
N LEU A 442 2.32 23.76 -2.70
CA LEU A 442 3.35 24.06 -1.72
C LEU A 442 4.61 24.55 -2.42
N SER A 443 5.42 25.30 -1.67
CA SER A 443 6.76 25.67 -2.14
C SER A 443 7.65 24.44 -2.20
N MET A 444 8.60 24.44 -3.15
CA MET A 444 9.55 23.35 -3.35
C MET A 444 10.31 22.98 -2.06
N LYS A 445 10.73 24.01 -1.31
CA LYS A 445 11.41 23.85 -0.02
C LYS A 445 10.54 23.13 1.01
N ALA A 446 9.22 23.41 1.06
CA ALA A 446 8.31 22.72 1.98
C ALA A 446 8.16 21.23 1.61
N ILE A 447 8.07 20.93 0.30
CA ILE A 447 8.01 19.55 -0.19
C ILE A 447 9.29 18.79 0.18
N TRP A 448 10.47 19.36 -0.05
CA TRP A 448 11.75 18.74 0.31
C TRP A 448 11.85 18.38 1.80
N TRP A 449 11.42 19.29 2.69
CA TRP A 449 11.38 19.01 4.12
C TRP A 449 10.40 17.89 4.46
N LEU A 450 9.21 17.89 3.84
CA LEU A 450 8.21 16.84 4.03
C LEU A 450 8.77 15.46 3.62
N GLN A 451 9.48 15.39 2.48
CA GLN A 451 10.11 14.15 2.01
C GLN A 451 11.16 13.62 3.00
N ILE A 452 12.07 14.47 3.47
CA ILE A 452 13.07 14.10 4.48
C ILE A 452 12.41 13.64 5.78
N ILE A 453 11.41 14.39 6.27
CA ILE A 453 10.67 14.04 7.49
C ILE A 453 10.01 12.67 7.34
N CYS A 454 9.35 12.42 6.21
CA CYS A 454 8.75 11.12 5.94
C CYS A 454 9.78 10.00 6.03
N VAL A 455 10.90 10.09 5.30
CA VAL A 455 11.94 9.04 5.30
C VAL A 455 12.51 8.81 6.70
N VAL A 456 12.81 9.88 7.46
CA VAL A 456 13.32 9.78 8.83
C VAL A 456 12.31 9.11 9.77
N VAL A 457 11.03 9.52 9.71
CA VAL A 457 9.96 8.92 10.51
C VAL A 457 9.80 7.43 10.20
N GLY A 458 9.75 7.07 8.91
CA GLY A 458 9.70 5.67 8.48
C GLY A 458 10.87 4.85 8.99
N HIS A 459 12.07 5.41 8.94
CA HIS A 459 13.28 4.77 9.45
C HIS A 459 13.20 4.54 10.97
N VAL A 460 12.84 5.55 11.75
CA VAL A 460 12.73 5.44 13.22
C VAL A 460 11.71 4.36 13.62
N PHE A 461 10.53 4.34 12.98
CA PHE A 461 9.55 3.28 13.23
C PHE A 461 10.05 1.89 12.82
N GLY A 462 10.82 1.80 11.73
CA GLY A 462 11.49 0.57 11.32
C GLY A 462 12.46 0.07 12.39
N VAL A 463 13.33 0.94 12.90
CA VAL A 463 14.29 0.63 13.98
C VAL A 463 13.59 0.15 15.25
N VAL A 464 12.55 0.87 15.70
CA VAL A 464 11.75 0.49 16.88
C VAL A 464 11.09 -0.86 16.68
N THR A 465 10.55 -1.13 15.48
CA THR A 465 9.94 -2.42 15.15
C THR A 465 10.97 -3.54 15.16
N ALA A 466 12.15 -3.33 14.55
CA ALA A 466 13.25 -4.29 14.57
C ALA A 466 13.72 -4.61 15.99
N ASP A 467 13.88 -3.59 16.84
CA ASP A 467 14.26 -3.76 18.25
C ASP A 467 13.26 -4.62 19.03
N ASN A 468 11.96 -4.32 18.87
CA ASN A 468 10.90 -5.10 19.52
C ASN A 468 10.87 -6.55 19.05
N LEU A 469 11.13 -6.80 17.77
CA LEU A 469 11.23 -8.16 17.23
C LEU A 469 12.48 -8.89 17.77
N ALA A 470 13.62 -8.22 17.84
CA ALA A 470 14.85 -8.77 18.41
C ALA A 470 14.64 -9.18 19.88
N LYS A 471 13.98 -8.34 20.68
CA LYS A 471 13.65 -8.60 22.08
C LYS A 471 12.69 -9.78 22.28
N ARG A 472 11.90 -10.13 21.27
CA ARG A 472 10.97 -11.27 21.31
C ARG A 472 11.59 -12.59 20.88
N LEU A 473 12.55 -12.51 19.96
CA LEU A 473 13.23 -13.69 19.44
C LEU A 473 14.43 -14.11 20.30
N TYR A 474 14.95 -13.22 21.14
CA TYR A 474 16.15 -13.45 21.94
C TYR A 474 15.93 -13.03 23.40
N ASP A 475 16.16 -13.96 24.32
CA ASP A 475 15.98 -13.74 25.76
C ASP A 475 17.06 -12.84 26.37
N THR A 476 18.28 -12.87 25.80
CA THR A 476 19.42 -12.11 26.31
C THR A 476 19.59 -10.79 25.54
N SER A 477 19.72 -9.69 26.28
CA SER A 477 19.90 -8.34 25.71
C SER A 477 21.12 -8.24 24.78
N GLY A 478 22.22 -8.97 25.07
CA GLY A 478 23.41 -9.01 24.24
C GLY A 478 23.17 -9.67 22.87
N LEU A 479 22.46 -10.80 22.83
CA LEU A 479 22.11 -11.49 21.59
C LEU A 479 21.10 -10.66 20.77
N ALA A 480 20.12 -10.05 21.44
CA ALA A 480 19.17 -9.12 20.83
C ALA A 480 19.83 -7.85 20.25
N LYS A 481 21.03 -7.47 20.71
CA LYS A 481 21.84 -6.41 20.09
C LYS A 481 22.61 -6.93 18.88
N ARG A 482 23.26 -8.10 19.01
CA ARG A 482 24.06 -8.71 17.94
C ARG A 482 23.26 -9.01 16.68
N VAL A 483 22.04 -9.52 16.83
CA VAL A 483 21.16 -9.80 15.68
C VAL A 483 20.78 -8.53 14.91
N LEU A 484 20.70 -7.37 15.59
CA LEU A 484 20.27 -6.14 14.96
C LEU A 484 21.32 -5.53 14.03
N TYR A 485 22.62 -5.64 14.33
CA TYR A 485 23.63 -4.92 13.54
C TYR A 485 23.57 -5.22 12.03
N PRO A 486 23.56 -6.50 11.58
CA PRO A 486 23.48 -6.78 10.14
C PRO A 486 22.16 -6.32 9.51
N LEU A 487 21.06 -6.40 10.25
CA LEU A 487 19.72 -6.06 9.76
C LEU A 487 19.50 -4.54 9.69
N MET A 488 20.02 -3.81 10.68
CA MET A 488 20.04 -2.35 10.69
C MET A 488 20.93 -1.81 9.57
N PHE A 489 22.04 -2.47 9.27
CA PHE A 489 22.86 -2.11 8.11
C PHE A 489 22.04 -2.15 6.81
N ALA A 490 21.31 -3.23 6.54
CA ALA A 490 20.42 -3.29 5.38
C ALA A 490 19.34 -2.18 5.41
N MET A 491 18.71 -1.96 6.56
CA MET A 491 17.69 -0.91 6.72
C MET A 491 18.23 0.51 6.46
N VAL A 492 19.42 0.82 6.96
CA VAL A 492 20.10 2.09 6.72
C VAL A 492 20.47 2.22 5.25
N LEU A 493 21.01 1.17 4.61
CA LEU A 493 21.29 1.19 3.17
C LEU A 493 20.04 1.51 2.34
N TYR A 494 18.89 0.89 2.64
CA TYR A 494 17.64 1.23 1.96
C TYR A 494 17.21 2.67 2.21
N SER A 495 17.35 3.15 3.45
CA SER A 495 16.94 4.52 3.79
C SER A 495 17.85 5.56 3.12
N VAL A 496 19.15 5.28 3.02
CA VAL A 496 20.12 6.09 2.26
C VAL A 496 19.78 6.07 0.78
N PHE A 497 19.47 4.90 0.22
CA PHE A 497 19.05 4.78 -1.18
C PHE A 497 17.75 5.55 -1.45
N SER A 498 16.78 5.50 -0.54
CA SER A 498 15.56 6.31 -0.59
C SER A 498 15.85 7.81 -0.59
N VAL A 499 16.76 8.29 0.27
CA VAL A 499 17.19 9.70 0.29
C VAL A 499 17.91 10.08 -1.01
N TRP A 500 18.76 9.21 -1.54
CA TRP A 500 19.44 9.42 -2.81
C TRP A 500 18.45 9.53 -3.98
N LEU A 501 17.41 8.68 -4.00
CA LEU A 501 16.37 8.72 -5.04
C LEU A 501 15.59 10.03 -5.03
N ILE A 502 15.14 10.52 -3.87
CA ILE A 502 14.43 11.81 -3.79
C ILE A 502 15.35 13.02 -4.05
N ALA A 503 16.67 12.83 -4.01
CA ALA A 503 17.65 13.84 -4.40
C ALA A 503 17.88 13.91 -5.91
N GLN A 504 17.42 12.92 -6.67
CA GLN A 504 17.50 12.98 -8.13
C GLN A 504 16.39 13.88 -8.70
N PRO A 505 16.66 14.58 -9.82
CA PRO A 505 15.60 15.17 -10.63
C PRO A 505 14.63 14.10 -11.10
N MET A 506 13.35 14.45 -11.17
CA MET A 506 12.29 13.49 -11.45
C MET A 506 11.31 14.02 -12.50
N ASP A 507 10.96 13.17 -13.46
CA ASP A 507 9.94 13.47 -14.45
C ASP A 507 8.57 13.66 -13.79
N MET A 508 7.78 14.60 -14.32
CA MET A 508 6.38 14.78 -13.91
C MET A 508 5.54 13.62 -14.45
N ARG A 509 4.55 13.13 -13.69
CA ARG A 509 3.62 12.13 -14.24
C ARG A 509 2.76 12.71 -15.36
N THR A 510 2.60 14.03 -15.37
CA THR A 510 1.93 14.74 -16.44
C THR A 510 2.81 15.19 -17.61
N SER A 511 4.10 14.85 -17.64
CA SER A 511 4.95 15.25 -18.77
C SER A 511 4.56 14.48 -20.03
N GLY A 512 4.04 15.18 -21.05
CA GLY A 512 3.71 14.60 -22.36
C GLY A 512 2.22 14.37 -22.65
N MET A 513 1.32 14.75 -21.73
CA MET A 513 -0.14 14.66 -21.92
C MET A 513 -0.75 15.87 -22.63
#